data_AF-A0A259FE74-F1
#
_entry.id   AF-A0A259FE74-F1
#
_cell.length_a   1.000
_cell.length_b   1.000
_cell.length_c   1.000
_cell.angle_alpha   90.00
_cell.angle_beta   90.00
_cell.angle_gamma   90.00
#
_symmetry.space_group_name_H-M   'P 1'
#
loop_
_entity.id
_entity.type
_entity.pdbx_description
1 polymer ?
#
loop_
_entity_poly.entity_id
_entity_poly.type
_entity_poly.pdbx_seq_one_letter_code
_entity_poly.pdbx_strand_id
1 'polypeptide(L)'
;MFDSVRKHRRLLQFALLLFIVPSFALFGISSYSEFMDKETDLVKVNGNPITLQEVDMAAKRQAERVGGNAQIAQSLPFRQAILNELLQQRILGFAVNDLRLQVSKKELVSSLQKIPQIRAL
;
A
#
# COMPACT_ATOMS: atom_id res chain seq x y z
N MET A 1 -1.57 -55.08 3.82
CA MET A 1 -0.64 -53.92 3.72
C MET A 1 -1.35 -52.59 4.00
N PHE A 2 -2.60 -52.41 3.57
CA PHE A 2 -3.41 -51.22 3.88
C PHE A 2 -4.14 -51.25 5.24
N ASP A 3 -4.04 -52.36 5.99
CA ASP A 3 -4.76 -52.52 7.26
C ASP A 3 -4.22 -51.63 8.39
N SER A 4 -2.92 -51.34 8.39
CA SER A 4 -2.30 -50.43 9.37
C SER A 4 -2.86 -49.00 9.25
N VAL A 5 -3.15 -48.56 8.02
CA VAL A 5 -3.75 -47.26 7.71
C VAL A 5 -5.20 -47.19 8.18
N ARG A 6 -5.97 -48.26 7.98
CA ARG A 6 -7.38 -48.34 8.42
C ARG A 6 -7.48 -48.42 9.94
N LYS A 7 -6.60 -49.19 10.59
CA LYS A 7 -6.58 -49.39 12.05
C LYS A 7 -6.25 -48.11 12.82
N HIS A 8 -5.36 -47.26 12.29
CA HIS A 8 -4.92 -46.01 12.94
C HIS A 8 -5.37 -44.76 12.19
N ARG A 9 -6.51 -44.81 11.51
CA ARG A 9 -7.04 -43.68 10.72
C ARG A 9 -7.12 -42.38 11.53
N ARG A 10 -7.51 -42.42 12.80
CA ARG A 10 -7.53 -41.24 13.69
C ARG A 10 -6.13 -40.69 13.96
N LEU A 11 -5.15 -41.55 14.18
CA LEU A 11 -3.76 -41.15 14.43
C LEU A 11 -3.13 -40.51 13.19
N LEU A 12 -3.40 -41.09 12.01
CA LEU A 12 -2.98 -40.54 10.73
C LEU A 12 -3.67 -39.20 10.42
N GLN A 13 -4.95 -39.06 10.77
CA GLN A 13 -5.65 -37.77 10.66
C GLN A 13 -5.04 -36.70 11.56
N PHE A 14 -4.65 -37.05 12.79
CA PHE A 14 -3.95 -36.13 13.68
C PHE A 14 -2.55 -35.78 13.17
N ALA A 15 -1.79 -36.75 12.69
CA ALA A 15 -0.47 -36.51 12.11
C ALA A 15 -0.56 -35.61 10.86
N LEU A 16 -1.57 -35.83 10.02
CA LEU A 16 -1.85 -35.01 8.85
C LEU A 16 -2.22 -33.58 9.25
N LEU A 17 -3.12 -33.42 10.22
CA LEU A 17 -3.49 -32.11 10.77
C LEU A 17 -2.26 -31.38 11.34
N LEU A 18 -1.44 -32.10 12.12
CA LEU A 18 -0.21 -31.57 12.72
C LEU A 18 0.81 -31.14 11.67
N PHE A 19 0.79 -31.69 10.47
CA PHE A 19 1.67 -31.29 9.38
C PHE A 19 1.11 -30.11 8.56
N ILE A 20 -0.21 -30.11 8.35
CA ILE A 20 -0.92 -29.06 7.58
C ILE A 20 -0.95 -27.74 8.38
N VAL A 21 -1.33 -27.77 9.66
CA VAL A 21 -1.53 -26.55 10.45
C VAL A 21 -0.29 -25.66 10.56
N PRO A 22 0.93 -26.18 10.85
CA PRO A 22 2.15 -25.36 10.85
C PRO A 22 2.48 -24.81 9.46
N SER A 23 2.26 -25.60 8.41
CA SER A 23 2.49 -25.16 7.04
C SER A 23 1.60 -23.97 6.68
N PHE A 24 0.31 -24.02 7.04
CA PHE A 24 -0.61 -22.90 6.82
C PHE A 24 -0.30 -21.69 7.72
N ALA A 25 0.12 -21.91 8.97
CA ALA A 25 0.48 -20.82 9.88
C ALA A 25 1.73 -20.07 9.43
N LEU A 26 2.72 -20.76 8.87
CA LEU A 26 3.99 -20.17 8.43
C LEU A 26 3.91 -19.58 7.01
N PHE A 27 3.11 -20.16 6.11
CA PHE A 27 3.09 -19.78 4.69
C PHE A 27 1.76 -19.18 4.20
N GLY A 28 0.65 -19.31 4.93
CA GLY A 28 -0.68 -19.03 4.40
C GLY A 28 -1.11 -17.57 4.38
N ILE A 29 -0.68 -16.76 5.35
CA ILE A 29 -1.26 -15.42 5.56
C ILE A 29 -0.48 -14.34 4.79
N SER A 30 0.86 -14.33 4.90
CA SER A 30 1.72 -13.35 4.24
C SER A 30 1.88 -13.57 2.74
N SER A 31 1.89 -14.83 2.31
CA SER A 31 2.01 -15.16 0.88
C SER A 31 0.76 -14.77 0.09
N TYR A 32 -0.44 -14.88 0.66
CA TYR A 32 -1.66 -14.53 -0.08
C TYR A 32 -1.81 -13.02 -0.26
N SER A 33 -1.44 -12.23 0.76
CA SER A 33 -1.47 -10.76 0.67
C SER A 33 -0.47 -10.21 -0.34
N GLU A 34 0.77 -10.72 -0.36
CA GLU A 34 1.78 -10.25 -1.33
C GLU A 34 1.45 -10.60 -2.79
N PHE A 35 0.76 -11.72 -3.04
CA PHE A 35 0.32 -12.08 -4.39
C PHE A 35 -0.91 -11.28 -4.83
N MET A 36 -1.87 -11.01 -3.93
CA MET A 36 -3.02 -10.14 -4.22
C MET A 36 -2.62 -8.69 -4.46
N ASP A 37 -1.71 -8.15 -3.65
CA ASP A 37 -1.24 -6.76 -3.83
C ASP A 37 -0.61 -6.59 -5.22
N LYS A 38 0.22 -7.55 -5.65
CA LYS A 38 0.87 -7.53 -6.99
C LYS A 38 -0.11 -7.53 -8.17
N GLU A 39 -1.30 -8.12 -8.02
CA GLU A 39 -2.32 -8.15 -9.09
C GLU A 39 -3.03 -6.79 -9.24
N THR A 40 -3.05 -5.98 -8.19
CA THR A 40 -3.69 -4.65 -8.18
C THR A 40 -2.70 -3.50 -8.43
N ASP A 41 -1.40 -3.79 -8.54
CA ASP A 41 -0.34 -2.82 -8.78
C ASP A 41 -0.41 -2.26 -10.21
N LEU A 42 -0.60 -0.95 -10.33
CA LEU A 42 -0.56 -0.28 -11.64
C LEU A 42 0.86 0.13 -12.02
N VAL A 43 1.58 0.76 -11.08
CA VAL A 43 2.94 1.27 -11.28
C VAL A 43 3.73 1.15 -9.99
N LYS A 44 5.04 0.87 -10.07
CA LYS A 44 5.94 0.85 -8.90
C LYS A 44 6.94 1.99 -9.00
N VAL A 45 7.04 2.79 -7.93
CA VAL A 45 8.04 3.86 -7.80
C VAL A 45 8.95 3.51 -6.63
N ASN A 46 10.21 3.19 -6.93
CA ASN A 46 11.22 2.80 -5.94
C ASN A 46 10.74 1.73 -4.94
N GLY A 47 10.21 0.62 -5.46
CA GLY A 47 9.71 -0.49 -4.64
C GLY A 47 8.35 -0.28 -3.98
N ASN A 48 7.80 0.94 -3.99
CA ASN A 48 6.46 1.22 -3.47
C ASN A 48 5.42 1.22 -4.60
N PRO A 49 4.42 0.33 -4.57
CA PRO A 49 3.39 0.26 -5.60
C PRO A 49 2.32 1.34 -5.43
N ILE A 50 1.86 1.88 -6.55
CA ILE A 50 0.61 2.62 -6.67
C ILE A 50 -0.44 1.63 -7.16
N THR A 51 -1.43 1.34 -6.32
CA THR A 51 -2.46 0.33 -6.62
C THR A 51 -3.66 0.96 -7.32
N LEU A 52 -4.45 0.13 -8.01
CA LEU A 52 -5.71 0.55 -8.61
C LEU A 52 -6.67 1.17 -7.59
N GLN A 53 -6.77 0.57 -6.40
CA GLN A 53 -7.60 1.06 -5.32
C GLN A 53 -7.15 2.44 -4.83
N GLU A 54 -5.85 2.69 -4.75
CA GLU A 54 -5.30 4.00 -4.36
C GLU A 54 -5.70 5.08 -5.36
N VAL A 55 -5.56 4.81 -6.66
CA VAL A 55 -5.96 5.72 -7.74
C VAL A 55 -7.46 5.98 -7.70
N ASP A 56 -8.28 4.94 -7.55
CA ASP A 56 -9.74 5.09 -7.51
C ASP A 56 -10.20 5.91 -6.30
N MET A 57 -9.60 5.68 -5.12
CA MET A 57 -9.88 6.47 -3.92
C MET A 57 -9.42 7.93 -4.08
N ALA A 58 -8.24 8.16 -4.66
CA ALA A 58 -7.72 9.50 -4.92
C ALA A 58 -8.59 10.25 -5.94
N ALA A 59 -9.02 9.57 -6.99
CA ALA A 59 -9.92 10.11 -8.00
C ALA A 59 -11.27 10.50 -7.38
N LYS A 60 -11.85 9.63 -6.56
CA LYS A 60 -13.10 9.96 -5.84
C LYS A 60 -12.94 11.21 -4.99
N ARG A 61 -11.87 11.30 -4.18
CA ARG A 61 -11.59 12.49 -3.35
C ARG A 61 -11.35 13.76 -4.17
N GLN A 62 -10.67 13.65 -5.32
CA GLN A 62 -10.45 14.81 -6.18
C GLN A 62 -11.76 15.27 -6.83
N ALA A 63 -12.59 14.34 -7.28
CA ALA A 63 -13.90 14.65 -7.86
C ALA A 63 -14.81 15.34 -6.81
N GLU A 64 -14.85 14.83 -5.59
CA GLU A 64 -15.59 15.46 -4.48
C GLU A 64 -15.12 16.90 -4.21
N ARG A 65 -13.79 17.15 -4.24
CA ARG A 65 -13.21 18.49 -4.03
C ARG A 65 -13.61 19.50 -5.11
N VAL A 66 -13.74 19.07 -6.36
CA VAL A 66 -14.11 19.95 -7.48
C VAL A 66 -15.63 20.01 -7.71
N GLY A 67 -16.43 19.42 -6.82
CA GLY A 67 -17.90 19.34 -6.97
C GLY A 67 -18.34 18.46 -8.14
N GLY A 68 -17.47 17.56 -8.61
CA GLY A 68 -17.72 16.67 -9.74
C GLY A 68 -18.52 15.43 -9.33
N ASN A 69 -19.32 14.92 -10.28
CA ASN A 69 -20.06 13.67 -10.10
C ASN A 69 -19.14 12.45 -10.04
N ALA A 70 -19.59 11.38 -9.37
CA ALA A 70 -18.85 10.11 -9.25
C ALA A 70 -18.48 9.47 -10.61
N GLN A 71 -19.21 9.78 -11.67
CA GLN A 71 -18.89 9.33 -13.03
C GLN A 71 -17.60 9.95 -13.59
N ILE A 72 -17.28 11.19 -13.21
CA ILE A 72 -16.03 11.84 -13.63
C ILE A 72 -14.84 11.12 -12.98
N ALA A 73 -14.97 10.76 -11.69
CA ALA A 73 -13.97 10.00 -10.96
C ALA A 73 -13.64 8.63 -11.60
N GLN A 74 -14.63 8.00 -12.24
CA GLN A 74 -14.48 6.70 -12.90
C GLN A 74 -13.95 6.81 -14.34
N SER A 75 -13.97 8.01 -14.92
CA SER A 75 -13.52 8.22 -16.30
C SER A 75 -12.03 7.90 -16.43
N LEU A 76 -11.66 7.22 -17.52
CA LEU A 76 -10.27 6.86 -17.82
C LEU A 76 -9.33 8.07 -17.85
N PRO A 77 -9.64 9.18 -18.56
CA PRO A 77 -8.73 10.33 -18.61
C PRO A 77 -8.52 10.97 -17.23
N PHE A 78 -9.55 10.99 -16.37
CA PHE A 78 -9.42 11.52 -15.02
C PHE A 78 -8.56 10.62 -14.14
N ARG A 79 -8.79 9.29 -14.14
CA ARG A 79 -7.94 8.35 -13.39
C ARG A 79 -6.49 8.38 -13.84
N GLN A 80 -6.22 8.57 -15.13
CA GLN A 80 -4.87 8.77 -15.65
C GLN A 80 -4.22 10.05 -15.12
N ALA A 81 -4.95 11.17 -15.09
CA ALA A 81 -4.45 12.41 -14.52
C ALA A 81 -4.09 12.25 -13.03
N ILE A 82 -4.95 11.56 -12.28
CA ILE A 82 -4.71 11.26 -10.85
C ILE A 82 -3.52 10.33 -10.66
N LEU A 83 -3.39 9.28 -11.46
CA LEU A 83 -2.23 8.39 -11.43
C LEU A 83 -0.93 9.17 -11.66
N ASN A 84 -0.91 10.08 -12.64
CA ASN A 84 0.24 10.92 -12.92
C ASN A 84 0.57 11.86 -11.73
N GLU A 85 -0.44 12.43 -11.08
CA GLU A 85 -0.25 13.26 -9.89
C GLU A 85 0.37 12.45 -8.74
N LEU A 86 -0.18 11.26 -8.44
CA LEU A 86 0.34 10.36 -7.41
C LEU A 86 1.78 9.93 -7.72
N LEU A 87 2.06 9.64 -8.99
CA LEU A 87 3.40 9.28 -9.45
C LEU A 87 4.39 10.43 -9.26
N GLN A 88 4.01 11.66 -9.63
CA GLN A 88 4.86 12.84 -9.42
C GLN A 88 5.12 13.11 -7.94
N GLN A 89 4.08 13.05 -7.09
CA GLN A 89 4.22 13.23 -5.64
C GLN A 89 5.21 12.21 -5.05
N ARG A 90 5.14 10.96 -5.51
CA ARG A 90 6.02 9.90 -5.03
C ARG A 90 7.46 10.04 -5.53
N ILE A 91 7.65 10.44 -6.78
CA ILE A 91 8.97 10.76 -7.33
C ILE A 91 9.60 11.95 -6.59
N LEU A 92 8.84 13.01 -6.33
CA LEU A 92 9.31 14.15 -5.56
C LEU A 92 9.68 13.75 -4.13
N GLY A 93 8.82 12.99 -3.45
CA GLY A 93 9.11 12.48 -2.12
C GLY A 93 10.34 11.57 -2.08
N PHE A 94 10.53 10.74 -3.12
CA PHE A 94 11.75 9.96 -3.29
C PHE A 94 12.98 10.86 -3.48
N ALA A 95 12.94 11.82 -4.41
CA ALA A 95 14.04 12.72 -4.67
C ALA A 95 14.46 13.53 -3.43
N VAL A 96 13.50 13.97 -2.62
CA VAL A 96 13.77 14.65 -1.33
C VAL A 96 14.51 13.74 -0.35
N ASN A 97 14.11 12.47 -0.24
CA ASN A 97 14.79 11.51 0.63
C ASN A 97 16.16 11.10 0.10
N ASP A 98 16.27 10.85 -1.21
CA ASP A 98 17.50 10.44 -1.88
C ASP A 98 18.58 11.54 -1.80
N LEU A 99 18.17 12.79 -2.03
CA LEU A 99 19.04 13.96 -1.88
C LEU A 99 19.29 14.36 -0.42
N ARG A 100 18.77 13.59 0.55
CA ARG A 100 18.85 13.87 1.99
C ARG A 100 18.47 15.31 2.35
N LEU A 101 17.47 15.87 1.66
CA LEU A 101 16.93 17.20 1.92
C LEU A 101 16.01 17.17 3.16
N GLN A 102 16.51 16.59 4.25
CA GLN A 102 15.85 16.61 5.54
C GLN A 102 16.14 17.97 6.18
N VAL A 103 15.15 18.85 6.19
CA VAL A 103 15.24 20.12 6.90
C VAL A 103 15.49 19.81 8.38
N SER A 104 16.61 20.26 8.92
CA SER A 104 16.90 20.05 10.33
C SER A 104 15.85 20.77 11.18
N LYS A 105 15.49 20.22 12.36
CA LYS A 105 14.56 20.89 13.30
C LYS A 105 14.97 22.35 13.56
N LYS A 106 16.27 22.64 13.56
CA LYS A 106 16.83 23.98 13.76
C LYS A 106 16.52 24.93 12.59
N GLU A 107 16.63 24.47 11.35
CA GLU A 107 16.26 25.26 10.16
C GLU A 107 14.75 25.47 10.04
N LEU A 108 13.96 24.48 10.44
CA LEU A 108 12.50 24.61 10.49
C LEU A 108 12.10 25.70 11.49
N VAL A 109 12.62 25.67 12.73
CA VAL A 109 12.35 26.69 13.75
C VAL A 109 12.81 28.07 13.28
N SER A 110 14.01 28.17 12.69
CA SER A 110 14.53 29.43 12.14
C SER A 110 13.68 29.98 11.00
N SER A 111 13.13 29.12 10.14
CA SER A 111 12.24 29.53 9.04
C SER A 111 10.87 29.94 9.55
N LEU A 112 10.32 29.24 10.54
CA LEU A 112 9.04 29.59 11.18
C LEU A 112 9.15 30.93 11.93
N GLN A 113 10.28 31.21 12.57
CA GLN A 113 10.54 32.50 13.24
C GLN A 113 10.63 33.69 12.25
N LYS A 114 10.95 33.43 10.98
CA LYS A 114 10.95 34.43 9.91
C LYS A 114 9.54 34.73 9.38
N ILE A 115 8.54 33.93 9.70
CA ILE A 115 7.14 34.18 9.34
C ILE A 115 6.57 35.14 10.41
N PRO A 116 6.31 36.41 10.07
CA PRO A 116 5.90 37.43 11.05
C PRO A 116 4.57 37.10 11.75
N GLN A 117 3.73 36.26 11.13
CA GLN A 117 2.44 35.82 11.67
C GLN A 117 2.56 34.79 12.80
N ILE A 118 3.68 34.04 12.85
CA ILE A 118 3.95 33.04 13.89
C ILE A 118 4.74 33.67 15.04
N ARG A 119 5.52 34.73 14.77
CA ARG A 119 6.29 35.48 15.78
C ARG A 119 5.41 36.19 16.83
N ALA A 120 4.11 36.34 16.55
CA ALA A 120 3.15 37.07 17.39
C ALA A 120 2.24 36.16 18.25
N LEU A 121 2.40 34.84 18.15
CA LEU A 121 1.78 33.84 19.04
C LEU A 121 2.80 33.38 20.09
#